data_AF-A0A931U614-F1
#
_entry.id   AF-A0A931U614-F1
#
_cell.length_a   1.000
_cell.length_b   1.000
_cell.length_c   1.000
_cell.angle_alpha   90.00
_cell.angle_beta   90.00
_cell.angle_gamma   90.00
#
_symmetry.space_group_name_H-M   'P 1'
#
loop_
_entity.id
_entity.type
_entity.pdbx_description
1 polymer ?
#
loop_
_entity_poly.entity_id
_entity_poly.type
_entity_poly.pdbx_seq_one_letter_code
_entity_poly.pdbx_strand_id
1 'polypeptide(L)'
;MALGQRVAGCAPRALDRRLGRRHAGHRRHARHARRHAGSLGPRRLDLLVGAVAAGLVALPSFLVAMALLLVFGAGLGWFPLHGGRSPVAPPSLPGSVLDTVWHLALPGATLVVVQAAAFALLSRGVMGELRRAPYLAAARAKGLPEGQVIWRHALPNALPTLATLLGLRLGHVFGGAIVVERVFSVPGLGLLAVEAVAARDYAVMQTVFLLGGLWVLLVAGLMELAYRLLVPQAAWIERPG
;
A
#
# COMPACT_ATOMS: atom_id res chain seq x y z
N MET A 1 -88.68 8.87 16.32
CA MET A 1 -87.26 8.50 16.54
C MET A 1 -86.43 9.24 15.49
N ALA A 2 -85.39 10.01 15.74
CA ALA A 2 -84.82 10.70 16.89
C ALA A 2 -83.40 11.12 16.42
N LEU A 3 -83.04 12.40 16.61
CA LEU A 3 -81.66 12.96 16.65
C LEU A 3 -80.89 12.99 15.32
N GLY A 4 -80.37 14.12 14.81
CA GLY A 4 -79.58 15.17 15.49
C GLY A 4 -78.12 14.69 15.61
N GLN A 5 -77.05 15.39 15.24
CA GLN A 5 -76.82 16.80 14.95
C GLN A 5 -75.54 16.98 14.10
N ARG A 6 -75.42 18.18 13.54
CA ARG A 6 -74.20 18.81 13.00
C ARG A 6 -73.03 18.71 13.98
N VAL A 7 -71.82 18.49 13.47
CA VAL A 7 -70.63 19.17 13.98
C VAL A 7 -69.78 19.62 12.79
N ALA A 8 -69.73 20.94 12.64
CA ALA A 8 -68.83 21.65 11.77
C ALA A 8 -67.41 21.68 12.36
N GLY A 9 -66.41 21.68 11.47
CA GLY A 9 -65.20 22.49 11.59
C GLY A 9 -64.29 22.32 12.82
N CYS A 10 -63.12 21.73 12.60
CA CYS A 10 -61.87 22.36 13.02
C CYS A 10 -60.67 21.76 12.28
N ALA A 11 -59.96 22.60 11.53
CA ALA A 11 -58.78 22.25 10.77
C ALA A 11 -57.56 21.94 11.67
N PRO A 12 -56.66 21.01 11.30
CA PRO A 12 -55.32 20.98 11.85
C PRO A 12 -54.30 21.52 10.83
N ARG A 13 -54.51 22.75 10.32
CA ARG A 13 -53.47 23.48 9.53
C ARG A 13 -52.26 23.91 10.37
N ALA A 14 -52.25 23.63 11.68
CA ALA A 14 -51.21 24.05 12.62
C ALA A 14 -50.11 22.99 12.90
N LEU A 15 -50.33 21.71 12.55
CA LEU A 15 -49.35 20.65 12.82
C LEU A 15 -48.25 20.58 11.74
N ASP A 16 -48.60 20.89 10.50
CA ASP A 16 -47.69 20.83 9.34
C ASP A 16 -46.57 21.88 9.41
N ARG A 17 -46.87 23.08 9.96
CA ARG A 17 -45.87 24.13 10.16
C ARG A 17 -44.79 23.79 11.19
N ARG A 18 -45.06 22.87 12.13
CA ARG A 18 -44.06 22.43 13.13
C ARG A 18 -43.09 21.38 12.56
N LEU A 19 -43.53 20.56 11.61
CA LEU A 19 -42.67 19.60 10.90
C LEU A 19 -41.79 20.29 9.84
N GLY A 20 -42.33 21.30 9.14
CA GLY A 20 -41.55 22.10 8.19
C GLY A 20 -40.38 22.88 8.83
N ARG A 21 -40.51 23.30 10.10
CA ARG A 21 -39.45 24.03 10.82
C ARG A 21 -38.33 23.12 11.36
N ARG A 22 -38.62 21.84 11.68
CA ARG A 22 -37.57 20.88 12.10
C ARG A 22 -36.62 20.52 10.95
N HIS A 23 -37.10 20.49 9.72
CA HIS A 23 -36.25 20.23 8.55
C HIS A 23 -35.39 21.43 8.11
N ALA A 24 -35.74 22.67 8.50
CA ALA A 24 -34.97 23.86 8.16
C ALA A 24 -33.68 24.01 8.98
N GLY A 25 -33.67 23.53 10.23
CA GLY A 25 -32.48 23.54 11.10
C GLY A 25 -31.39 22.58 10.64
N HIS A 26 -31.77 21.38 10.17
CA HIS A 26 -30.82 20.37 9.70
C HIS A 26 -30.05 20.79 8.43
N ARG A 27 -30.66 21.61 7.56
CA ARG A 27 -30.04 22.07 6.31
C ARG A 27 -28.93 23.11 6.54
N ARG A 28 -28.94 23.82 7.67
CA ARG A 28 -27.90 24.82 7.99
C ARG A 28 -26.62 24.17 8.54
N HIS A 29 -26.73 23.10 9.33
CA HIS A 29 -25.56 22.34 9.81
C HIS A 29 -24.85 21.56 8.69
N ALA A 30 -25.57 21.10 7.66
CA ALA A 30 -24.98 20.42 6.50
C ALA A 30 -24.08 21.34 5.64
N ARG A 31 -24.27 22.67 5.67
CA ARG A 31 -23.47 23.61 4.88
C ARG A 31 -22.13 23.96 5.55
N HIS A 32 -22.04 23.94 6.88
CA HIS A 32 -20.79 24.23 7.59
C HIS A 32 -19.79 23.07 7.55
N ALA A 33 -20.27 21.82 7.51
CA ALA A 33 -19.40 20.65 7.40
C ALA A 33 -18.63 20.55 6.06
N ARG A 34 -19.07 21.26 5.02
CA ARG A 34 -18.40 21.26 3.70
C ARG A 34 -17.21 22.19 3.61
N ARG A 35 -17.03 23.14 4.54
CA ARG A 35 -15.98 24.17 4.46
C ARG A 35 -14.62 23.75 5.03
N HIS A 36 -14.56 22.69 5.83
CA HIS A 36 -13.30 22.19 6.39
C HIS A 36 -12.72 20.96 5.65
N ALA A 37 -13.27 20.59 4.49
CA ALA A 37 -12.76 19.51 3.65
C ALA A 37 -11.49 19.88 2.83
N GLY A 38 -10.74 20.89 3.27
CA GLY A 38 -9.79 21.60 2.43
C GLY A 38 -8.51 22.02 3.13
N SER A 39 -7.77 21.08 3.73
CA SER A 39 -6.33 21.28 3.92
C SER A 39 -5.56 20.05 3.41
N LEU A 40 -5.36 20.03 2.09
CA LEU A 40 -4.40 19.13 1.43
C LEU A 40 -3.48 19.98 0.56
N GLY A 41 -2.40 20.48 1.16
CA GLY A 41 -1.15 20.64 0.42
C GLY A 41 -0.41 19.29 0.43
N PRO A 42 0.21 18.83 -0.68
CA PRO A 42 0.15 19.27 -2.07
C PRO A 42 -0.59 18.22 -2.93
N ARG A 43 -1.87 18.46 -3.27
CA ARG A 43 -2.67 17.59 -4.18
C ARG A 43 -1.92 17.13 -5.42
N ARG A 44 -1.02 17.97 -5.96
CA ARG A 44 -0.23 17.65 -7.15
C ARG A 44 0.80 16.55 -6.90
N LEU A 45 1.51 16.52 -5.77
CA LEU A 45 2.45 15.44 -5.49
C LEU A 45 1.69 14.13 -5.25
N ASP A 46 0.59 14.17 -4.51
CA ASP A 46 -0.25 12.98 -4.33
C ASP A 46 -0.79 12.48 -5.67
N LEU A 47 -1.23 13.38 -6.57
CA LEU A 47 -1.68 12.98 -7.90
C LEU A 47 -0.52 12.41 -8.74
N LEU A 48 0.66 13.04 -8.72
CA LEU A 48 1.85 12.60 -9.44
C LEU A 48 2.32 11.23 -8.96
N VAL A 49 2.51 11.04 -7.65
CA VAL A 49 2.91 9.76 -7.05
C VAL A 49 1.88 8.68 -7.39
N GLY A 50 0.59 9.01 -7.40
CA GLY A 50 -0.47 8.07 -7.77
C GLY A 50 -0.43 7.67 -9.23
N ALA A 51 -0.25 8.65 -10.12
CA ALA A 51 -0.16 8.42 -11.56
C ALA A 51 1.10 7.63 -11.93
N VAL A 52 2.25 7.98 -11.34
CA VAL A 52 3.51 7.26 -11.53
C VAL A 52 3.41 5.82 -11.02
N ALA A 53 2.86 5.63 -9.81
CA ALA A 53 2.66 4.29 -9.27
C ALA A 53 1.71 3.44 -10.13
N ALA A 54 0.59 4.02 -10.58
CA ALA A 54 -0.34 3.34 -11.49
C ALA A 54 0.30 3.00 -12.84
N GLY A 55 1.08 3.92 -13.40
CA GLY A 55 1.84 3.69 -14.63
C GLY A 55 2.86 2.56 -14.48
N LEU A 56 3.64 2.56 -13.39
CA LEU A 56 4.62 1.50 -13.10
C LEU A 56 3.95 0.14 -12.90
N VAL A 57 2.79 0.07 -12.25
CA VAL A 57 2.05 -1.17 -12.06
C VAL A 57 1.45 -1.70 -13.37
N ALA A 58 1.12 -0.81 -14.31
CA ALA A 58 0.62 -1.20 -15.63
C ALA A 58 1.73 -1.77 -16.54
N LEU A 59 2.99 -1.43 -16.27
CA LEU A 59 4.13 -1.95 -17.01
C LEU A 59 4.55 -3.33 -16.46
N PRO A 60 4.81 -4.32 -17.34
CA PRO A 60 5.52 -5.53 -16.95
C PRO A 60 6.86 -5.22 -16.26
N SER A 61 7.20 -6.01 -15.24
CA SER A 61 8.42 -5.82 -14.44
C SER A 61 9.70 -5.83 -15.27
N PHE A 62 9.76 -6.65 -16.33
CA PHE A 62 10.93 -6.70 -17.23
C PHE A 62 11.15 -5.39 -17.99
N LEU A 63 10.09 -4.65 -18.34
CA LEU A 63 10.24 -3.36 -19.01
C LEU A 63 10.80 -2.31 -18.07
N VAL A 64 10.35 -2.32 -16.81
CA VAL A 64 10.89 -1.45 -15.77
C VAL A 64 12.36 -1.78 -15.53
N ALA A 65 12.71 -3.06 -15.44
CA ALA A 65 14.08 -3.52 -15.32
C ALA A 65 14.96 -3.06 -16.50
N MET A 66 14.49 -3.26 -17.73
CA MET A 66 15.19 -2.84 -18.94
C MET A 66 15.37 -1.33 -19.01
N ALA A 67 14.35 -0.55 -18.64
CA ALA A 67 14.43 0.91 -18.61
C ALA A 67 15.47 1.39 -17.58
N LEU A 68 15.48 0.81 -16.38
CA LEU A 68 16.48 1.13 -15.35
C LEU A 68 17.89 0.74 -15.81
N LEU A 69 18.05 -0.42 -16.44
CA LEU A 69 19.32 -0.87 -17.02
C LEU A 69 19.83 0.07 -18.11
N LEU A 70 18.96 0.51 -19.03
CA LEU A 70 19.32 1.42 -20.10
C LEU A 70 19.70 2.81 -19.58
N VAL A 71 18.96 3.34 -18.60
CA VAL A 71 19.25 4.68 -18.05
C VAL A 71 20.51 4.63 -17.20
N PHE A 72 20.55 3.78 -16.18
CA PHE A 72 21.62 3.79 -15.18
C PHE A 72 22.85 2.97 -15.55
N GLY A 73 22.68 1.93 -16.36
CA GLY A 73 23.77 1.14 -16.91
C GLY A 73 24.33 1.76 -18.18
N ALA A 74 23.55 1.75 -19.27
CA ALA A 74 24.05 2.14 -20.58
C ALA A 74 24.19 3.66 -20.77
N GLY A 75 23.24 4.45 -20.25
CA GLY A 75 23.22 5.90 -20.43
C GLY A 75 24.18 6.62 -19.50
N LEU A 76 24.08 6.37 -18.19
CA LEU A 76 24.89 7.06 -17.17
C LEU A 76 26.20 6.33 -16.83
N GLY A 77 26.34 5.04 -17.18
CA GLY A 77 27.55 4.27 -16.87
C GLY A 77 27.77 4.04 -15.37
N TRP A 78 26.74 4.21 -14.53
CA TRP A 78 26.87 4.03 -13.09
C TRP A 78 26.99 2.55 -12.73
N PHE A 79 26.15 1.71 -13.32
CA PHE A 79 26.09 0.29 -12.97
C PHE A 79 26.57 -0.61 -14.11
N PRO A 80 27.10 -1.79 -13.77
CA PRO A 80 27.46 -2.80 -14.76
C PRO A 80 26.21 -3.28 -15.53
N LEU A 81 26.40 -3.57 -16.82
CA LEU A 81 25.31 -4.00 -17.69
C LEU A 81 24.91 -5.47 -17.48
N HIS A 82 25.83 -6.28 -16.95
CA HIS A 82 25.69 -7.72 -16.86
C HIS A 82 26.63 -8.31 -15.80
N GLY A 83 26.19 -9.39 -15.17
CA GLY A 83 26.99 -10.19 -14.25
C GLY A 83 26.84 -9.79 -12.78
N GLY A 84 27.01 -10.75 -11.87
CA GLY A 84 26.87 -10.55 -10.42
C GLY A 84 28.14 -10.08 -9.70
N ARG A 85 29.29 -10.08 -10.38
CA ARG A 85 30.61 -9.67 -9.86
C ARG A 85 31.53 -9.24 -11.00
N SER A 86 32.51 -8.40 -10.69
CA SER A 86 33.61 -8.08 -11.58
C SER A 86 34.45 -9.34 -11.91
N PRO A 87 34.93 -9.52 -13.16
CA PRO A 87 35.84 -10.59 -13.54
C PRO A 87 37.16 -10.60 -12.75
N VAL A 88 37.58 -9.44 -12.25
CA VAL A 88 38.75 -9.28 -11.37
C VAL A 88 38.24 -8.73 -10.04
N ALA A 89 37.94 -9.64 -9.11
CA ALA A 89 37.53 -9.27 -7.77
C ALA A 89 38.74 -8.70 -6.99
N PRO A 90 38.56 -7.63 -6.20
CA PRO A 90 39.61 -7.13 -5.32
C PRO A 90 40.07 -8.25 -4.36
N PRO A 91 41.38 -8.40 -4.09
CA PRO A 91 41.90 -9.44 -3.20
C PRO A 91 41.47 -9.24 -1.73
N SER A 92 40.88 -8.10 -1.38
CA SER A 92 40.37 -7.82 -0.06
C SER A 92 38.91 -8.25 0.10
N LEU A 93 38.61 -8.94 1.21
CA LEU A 93 37.24 -9.28 1.60
C LEU A 93 36.27 -8.09 1.51
N PRO A 94 36.55 -6.89 2.08
CA PRO A 94 35.63 -5.76 1.98
C PRO A 94 35.44 -5.26 0.54
N GLY A 95 36.50 -5.32 -0.30
CA GLY A 95 36.40 -4.92 -1.71
C GLY A 95 35.48 -5.86 -2.51
N SER A 96 35.58 -7.17 -2.27
CA SER A 96 34.72 -8.16 -2.94
C SER A 96 33.24 -8.05 -2.55
N VAL A 97 32.95 -7.70 -1.29
CA VAL A 97 31.56 -7.49 -0.82
C VAL A 97 30.99 -6.23 -1.43
N LEU A 98 31.75 -5.12 -1.43
CA LEU A 98 31.30 -3.87 -2.02
C LEU A 98 31.05 -4.01 -3.53
N ASP A 99 31.92 -4.72 -4.24
CA ASP A 99 31.73 -5.04 -5.66
C ASP A 99 30.43 -5.81 -5.88
N THR A 100 30.18 -6.86 -5.09
CA THR A 100 28.94 -7.65 -5.18
C THR A 100 27.70 -6.80 -4.91
N VAL A 101 27.72 -5.95 -3.87
CA VAL A 101 26.60 -5.06 -3.54
C VAL A 101 26.36 -4.05 -4.65
N TRP A 102 27.42 -3.50 -5.27
CA TRP A 102 27.30 -2.58 -6.39
C TRP A 102 26.63 -3.23 -7.60
N HIS A 103 27.01 -4.47 -7.94
CA HIS A 103 26.39 -5.22 -9.04
C HIS A 103 24.93 -5.59 -8.74
N LEU A 104 24.59 -5.84 -7.47
CA LEU A 104 23.23 -6.20 -7.05
C LEU A 104 22.34 -4.99 -6.73
N ALA A 105 22.89 -3.79 -6.60
CA ALA A 105 22.14 -2.59 -6.23
C ALA A 105 21.06 -2.24 -7.25
N LEU A 106 21.39 -2.30 -8.55
CA LEU A 106 20.44 -1.99 -9.62
C LEU A 106 19.34 -3.07 -9.77
N PRO A 107 19.66 -4.38 -9.82
CA PRO A 107 18.66 -5.45 -9.72
C PRO A 107 17.77 -5.31 -8.47
N GLY A 108 18.36 -5.08 -7.30
CA GLY A 108 17.61 -4.89 -6.06
C GLY A 108 16.68 -3.67 -6.11
N ALA A 109 17.17 -2.55 -6.63
CA ALA A 109 16.37 -1.34 -6.82
C ALA A 109 15.18 -1.58 -7.77
N THR A 110 15.36 -2.36 -8.85
CA THR A 110 14.23 -2.69 -9.74
C THR A 110 13.12 -3.45 -9.02
N LEU A 111 13.47 -4.44 -8.20
CA LEU A 111 12.50 -5.17 -7.38
C LEU A 111 11.80 -4.22 -6.40
N VAL A 112 12.55 -3.37 -5.71
CA VAL A 112 11.99 -2.41 -4.75
C VAL A 112 11.02 -1.44 -5.44
N VAL A 113 11.40 -0.86 -6.59
CA VAL A 113 10.56 0.12 -7.30
C VAL A 113 9.24 -0.49 -7.75
N VAL A 114 9.27 -1.69 -8.35
CA VAL A 114 8.07 -2.38 -8.84
C VAL A 114 7.14 -2.71 -7.67
N GLN A 115 7.68 -3.28 -6.59
CA GLN A 115 6.88 -3.66 -5.43
C GLN A 115 6.38 -2.44 -4.65
N ALA A 116 7.17 -1.38 -4.54
CA ALA A 116 6.79 -0.13 -3.87
C ALA A 116 5.67 0.61 -4.61
N ALA A 117 5.71 0.65 -5.95
CA ALA A 117 4.64 1.24 -6.75
C ALA A 117 3.30 0.52 -6.48
N ALA A 118 3.33 -0.81 -6.50
CA ALA A 118 2.16 -1.64 -6.24
C ALA A 118 1.66 -1.52 -4.78
N PHE A 119 2.58 -1.39 -3.82
CA PHE A 119 2.23 -1.14 -2.42
C PHE A 119 1.61 0.25 -2.21
N ALA A 120 2.18 1.29 -2.82
CA ALA A 120 1.70 2.66 -2.72
C ALA A 120 0.28 2.78 -3.28
N LEU A 121 -0.01 2.16 -4.43
CA LEU A 121 -1.34 2.17 -5.02
C LEU A 121 -2.39 1.53 -4.11
N LEU A 122 -2.08 0.37 -3.53
CA LEU A 122 -2.99 -0.30 -2.60
C LEU A 122 -3.17 0.48 -1.29
N SER A 123 -2.08 1.02 -0.74
CA SER A 123 -2.11 1.83 0.48
C SER A 123 -3.00 3.07 0.32
N ARG A 124 -3.00 3.68 -0.87
CA ARG A 124 -3.91 4.78 -1.20
C ARG A 124 -5.36 4.35 -1.24
N GLY A 125 -5.65 3.14 -1.74
CA GLY A 125 -6.99 2.55 -1.72
C GLY A 125 -7.51 2.43 -0.28
N VAL A 126 -6.72 1.79 0.59
CA VAL A 126 -7.02 1.62 2.02
C VAL A 126 -7.25 2.97 2.71
N MET A 127 -6.35 3.93 2.50
CA MET A 127 -6.50 5.27 3.09
C MET A 127 -7.71 6.01 2.52
N GLY A 128 -8.06 5.79 1.25
CA GLY A 128 -9.25 6.35 0.60
C GLY A 128 -10.54 5.86 1.22
N GLU A 129 -10.61 4.57 1.56
CA GLU A 129 -11.74 3.96 2.27
C GLU A 129 -11.81 4.47 3.71
N LEU A 130 -10.68 4.49 4.42
CA LEU A 130 -10.63 4.89 5.82
C LEU A 130 -11.07 6.34 6.04
N ARG A 131 -10.76 7.24 5.09
CA ARG A 131 -11.20 8.64 5.12
C ARG A 131 -12.73 8.80 5.22
N ARG A 132 -13.50 7.81 4.75
CA ARG A 132 -14.97 7.78 4.78
C ARG A 132 -15.52 7.15 6.06
N ALA A 133 -14.67 6.67 6.96
CA ALA A 133 -15.10 6.00 8.16
C ALA A 133 -15.75 6.99 9.17
N PRO A 134 -16.88 6.62 9.80
CA PRO A 134 -17.62 7.49 10.72
C PRO A 134 -16.80 7.96 11.93
N TYR A 135 -15.90 7.12 12.45
CA TYR A 135 -15.07 7.46 13.62
C TYR A 135 -14.05 8.57 13.29
N LEU A 136 -13.51 8.61 12.06
CA LEU A 136 -12.67 9.72 11.62
C LEU A 136 -13.48 10.99 11.40
N ALA A 137 -14.71 10.89 10.91
CA ALA A 137 -15.60 12.04 10.79
C ALA A 137 -15.94 12.64 12.17
N ALA A 138 -16.19 11.79 13.17
CA ALA A 138 -16.39 12.21 14.56
C ALA A 138 -15.14 12.88 15.16
N ALA A 139 -13.95 12.33 14.91
CA ALA A 139 -12.69 12.93 15.34
C ALA A 139 -12.47 14.33 14.74
N ARG A 140 -12.77 14.51 13.44
CA ARG A 140 -12.75 15.83 12.78
C ARG A 140 -13.79 16.78 13.35
N ALA A 141 -14.99 16.31 13.66
CA ALA A 141 -16.05 17.13 14.24
C ALA A 141 -15.68 17.66 15.64
N LYS A 142 -14.79 16.97 16.37
CA LYS A 142 -14.21 17.43 17.64
C LYS A 142 -13.12 18.52 17.45
N GLY A 143 -12.79 18.91 16.22
CA GLY A 143 -11.83 19.97 15.92
C GLY A 143 -10.35 19.52 15.92
N LEU A 144 -10.07 18.21 15.91
CA LEU A 144 -8.70 17.69 15.84
C LEU A 144 -8.04 18.07 14.50
N PRO A 145 -6.76 18.49 14.49
CA PRO A 145 -6.04 18.78 13.25
C PRO A 145 -5.87 17.51 12.41
N GLU A 146 -5.94 17.63 11.07
CA GLU A 146 -5.94 16.46 10.15
C GLU A 146 -4.71 15.56 10.34
N GLY A 147 -3.54 16.13 10.64
CA GLY A 147 -2.33 15.35 10.95
C GLY A 147 -2.53 14.43 12.17
N GLN A 148 -3.17 14.92 13.23
CA GLN A 148 -3.46 14.12 14.43
C GLN A 148 -4.56 13.08 14.18
N VAL A 149 -5.55 13.40 13.33
CA VAL A 149 -6.55 12.43 12.87
C VAL A 149 -5.86 11.28 12.12
N ILE A 150 -4.93 11.60 11.22
CA ILE A 150 -4.21 10.59 10.44
C ILE A 150 -3.30 9.74 11.35
N TRP A 151 -2.37 10.36 12.07
CA TRP A 151 -1.36 9.62 12.84
C TRP A 151 -1.93 8.83 14.01
N ARG A 152 -2.95 9.36 14.69
CA ARG A 152 -3.49 8.75 15.93
C ARG A 152 -4.70 7.86 15.69
N HIS A 153 -5.48 8.10 14.63
CA HIS A 153 -6.73 7.37 14.40
C HIS A 153 -6.75 6.62 13.07
N ALA A 154 -6.26 7.20 11.97
CA ALA A 154 -6.31 6.52 10.68
C ALA A 154 -5.20 5.46 10.55
N LEU A 155 -3.95 5.84 10.81
CA LEU A 155 -2.80 4.96 10.58
C LEU A 155 -2.88 3.69 11.43
N PRO A 156 -3.10 3.72 12.77
CA PRO A 156 -3.19 2.50 13.57
C PRO A 156 -4.30 1.54 13.13
N ASN A 157 -5.41 2.08 12.61
CA ASN A 157 -6.52 1.26 12.10
C ASN A 157 -6.27 0.74 10.66
N ALA A 158 -5.34 1.35 9.91
CA ALA A 158 -4.92 0.87 8.60
C ALA A 158 -3.77 -0.14 8.67
N LEU A 159 -2.94 -0.08 9.72
CA LEU A 159 -1.73 -0.89 9.88
C LEU A 159 -1.95 -2.40 9.70
N PRO A 160 -3.03 -3.03 10.23
CA PRO A 160 -3.25 -4.46 10.02
C PRO A 160 -3.33 -4.82 8.53
N THR A 161 -4.15 -4.09 7.78
CA THR A 161 -4.31 -4.29 6.33
C THR A 161 -3.01 -3.97 5.58
N LEU A 162 -2.35 -2.86 5.93
CA LEU A 162 -1.09 -2.46 5.28
C LEU A 162 0.03 -3.48 5.53
N ALA A 163 0.11 -4.06 6.73
CA ALA A 163 1.09 -5.09 7.07
C ALA A 163 0.88 -6.36 6.23
N THR A 164 -0.36 -6.82 6.09
CA THR A 164 -0.70 -7.96 5.22
C THR A 164 -0.32 -7.68 3.77
N LEU A 165 -0.64 -6.49 3.26
CA LEU A 165 -0.30 -6.10 1.90
C LEU A 165 1.21 -6.05 1.68
N LEU A 166 1.96 -5.52 2.65
CA LEU A 166 3.42 -5.45 2.57
C LEU A 166 4.04 -6.86 2.59
N GLY A 167 3.56 -7.75 3.46
CA GLY A 167 3.99 -9.16 3.47
C GLY A 167 3.74 -9.86 2.14
N LEU A 168 2.57 -9.63 1.53
CA LEU A 168 2.26 -10.14 0.19
C LEU A 168 3.23 -9.58 -0.87
N ARG A 169 3.58 -8.30 -0.82
CA ARG A 169 4.55 -7.69 -1.76
C ARG A 169 5.94 -8.26 -1.60
N LEU A 170 6.39 -8.51 -0.37
CA LEU A 170 7.68 -9.15 -0.09
C LEU A 170 7.72 -10.61 -0.56
N GLY A 171 6.60 -11.35 -0.47
CA GLY A 171 6.48 -12.68 -1.08
C GLY A 171 6.61 -12.65 -2.61
N HIS A 172 6.02 -11.66 -3.27
CA HIS A 172 6.13 -11.48 -4.73
C HIS A 172 7.55 -11.11 -5.19
N VAL A 173 8.44 -10.64 -4.32
CA VAL A 173 9.85 -10.37 -4.67
C VAL A 173 10.51 -11.63 -5.22
N PHE A 174 10.21 -12.81 -4.66
CA PHE A 174 10.78 -14.08 -5.12
C PHE A 174 10.37 -14.39 -6.58
N GLY A 175 9.10 -14.19 -6.93
CA GLY A 175 8.63 -14.37 -8.31
C GLY A 175 9.16 -13.31 -9.28
N GLY A 176 9.23 -12.05 -8.84
CA GLY A 176 9.82 -10.96 -9.62
C GLY A 176 11.32 -11.13 -9.85
N ALA A 177 12.04 -11.74 -8.91
CA ALA A 177 13.47 -11.98 -8.98
C ALA A 177 13.86 -12.81 -10.20
N ILE A 178 13.08 -13.82 -10.59
CA ILE A 178 13.35 -14.65 -11.78
C ILE A 178 13.55 -13.78 -13.03
N VAL A 179 12.66 -12.81 -13.22
CA VAL A 179 12.67 -11.92 -14.38
C VAL A 179 13.86 -10.97 -14.31
N VAL A 180 14.12 -10.41 -13.12
CA VAL A 180 15.23 -9.47 -12.90
C VAL A 180 16.59 -10.18 -13.06
N GLU A 181 16.76 -11.37 -12.51
CA GLU A 181 17.95 -12.22 -12.67
C GLU A 181 18.26 -12.46 -14.14
N ARG A 182 17.23 -12.73 -14.97
CA ARG A 182 17.43 -12.89 -16.41
C ARG A 182 17.79 -11.60 -17.13
N VAL A 183 17.14 -10.48 -16.83
CA VAL A 183 17.42 -9.20 -17.50
C VAL A 183 18.84 -8.71 -17.18
N PHE A 184 19.28 -8.83 -15.93
CA PHE A 184 20.61 -8.39 -15.51
C PHE A 184 21.71 -9.46 -15.66
N SER A 185 21.36 -10.67 -16.14
CA SER A 185 22.28 -11.81 -16.23
C SER A 185 23.00 -12.10 -14.91
N VAL A 186 22.27 -11.98 -13.80
CA VAL A 186 22.77 -12.26 -12.45
C VAL A 186 22.35 -13.67 -12.07
N PRO A 187 23.29 -14.56 -11.68
CA PRO A 187 22.94 -15.90 -11.25
C PRO A 187 22.17 -15.85 -9.92
N GLY A 188 21.02 -16.51 -9.88
CA GLY A 188 20.18 -16.57 -8.69
C GLY A 188 19.29 -17.80 -8.65
N LEU A 189 18.50 -17.91 -7.59
CA LEU A 189 17.63 -19.08 -7.35
C LEU A 189 16.50 -19.15 -8.37
N GLY A 190 16.01 -18.00 -8.84
CA GLY A 190 14.92 -17.95 -9.82
C GLY A 190 15.33 -18.54 -11.16
N LEU A 191 16.50 -18.12 -11.63
CA LEU A 191 17.12 -18.62 -12.84
C LEU A 191 17.41 -20.12 -12.74
N LEU A 192 17.96 -20.57 -11.61
CA LEU A 192 18.21 -21.98 -11.34
C LEU A 192 16.92 -22.82 -11.40
N ALA A 193 15.79 -22.26 -10.92
CA ALA A 193 14.49 -22.91 -11.04
C ALA A 193 14.09 -23.14 -12.49
N VAL A 194 14.24 -22.12 -13.34
CA VAL A 194 13.90 -22.19 -14.77
C VAL A 194 14.79 -23.19 -15.50
N GLU A 195 16.08 -23.20 -15.20
CA GLU A 195 17.04 -24.15 -15.78
C GLU A 195 16.74 -25.59 -15.35
N ALA A 196 16.41 -25.81 -14.08
CA ALA A 196 15.98 -27.12 -13.59
C ALA A 196 14.70 -27.61 -14.26
N VAL A 197 13.73 -26.73 -14.53
CA VAL A 197 12.51 -27.07 -15.29
C VAL A 197 12.88 -27.55 -16.69
N ALA A 198 13.74 -26.80 -17.39
CA ALA A 198 14.17 -27.13 -18.74
C ALA A 198 14.97 -28.45 -18.80
N ALA A 199 15.83 -28.68 -17.82
CA ALA A 199 16.63 -29.90 -17.67
C ALA A 199 15.82 -31.09 -17.11
N ARG A 200 14.57 -30.88 -16.68
CA ARG A 200 13.74 -31.86 -15.96
C ARG A 200 14.42 -32.41 -14.71
N ASP A 201 15.22 -31.58 -14.04
CA ASP A 201 15.83 -31.91 -12.77
C ASP A 201 14.83 -31.68 -11.63
N TYR A 202 14.07 -32.73 -11.32
CA TYR A 202 13.03 -32.69 -10.29
C TYR A 202 13.61 -32.42 -8.89
N ALA A 203 14.84 -32.85 -8.60
CA ALA A 203 15.46 -32.67 -7.29
C ALA A 203 15.81 -31.19 -7.05
N VAL A 204 16.44 -30.54 -8.03
CA VAL A 204 16.74 -29.11 -7.96
C VAL A 204 15.46 -28.29 -7.96
N MET A 205 14.51 -28.63 -8.83
CA MET A 205 13.20 -27.99 -8.87
C MET A 205 12.53 -28.00 -7.49
N GLN A 206 12.38 -29.19 -6.87
CA GLN A 206 11.76 -29.34 -5.56
C GLN A 206 12.50 -28.53 -4.48
N THR A 207 13.84 -28.52 -4.52
CA THR A 207 14.66 -27.75 -3.57
C THR A 207 14.38 -26.25 -3.67
N VAL A 208 14.32 -25.69 -4.89
CA VAL A 208 14.04 -24.27 -5.07
C VAL A 208 12.60 -23.93 -4.66
N PHE A 209 11.63 -24.80 -4.95
CA PHE A 209 10.25 -24.62 -4.48
C PHE A 209 10.15 -24.61 -2.95
N LEU A 210 10.86 -25.51 -2.26
CA LEU A 210 10.89 -25.56 -0.79
C LEU A 210 11.53 -24.30 -0.20
N LEU A 211 12.65 -23.83 -0.77
CA LEU A 211 13.30 -22.59 -0.35
C LEU A 211 12.40 -21.37 -0.59
N GLY A 212 11.70 -21.31 -1.72
CA GLY A 212 10.73 -20.26 -2.01
C GLY A 212 9.54 -20.26 -1.04
N GLY A 213 9.01 -21.45 -0.71
CA GLY A 213 7.97 -21.60 0.30
C GLY A 213 8.44 -21.15 1.69
N LEU A 214 9.64 -21.58 2.10
CA LEU A 214 10.26 -21.15 3.35
C LEU A 214 10.44 -19.64 3.39
N TRP A 215 10.90 -19.02 2.31
CA TRP A 215 11.02 -17.56 2.19
C TRP A 215 9.69 -16.86 2.45
N VAL A 216 8.61 -17.30 1.79
CA VAL A 216 7.29 -16.71 1.97
C VAL A 216 6.80 -16.85 3.42
N LEU A 217 6.99 -18.01 4.03
CA LEU A 217 6.63 -18.25 5.43
C LEU A 217 7.44 -17.38 6.38
N LEU A 218 8.76 -17.25 6.17
CA LEU A 218 9.64 -16.39 6.96
C LEU A 218 9.20 -14.93 6.87
N VAL A 219 8.95 -14.43 5.66
CA VAL A 219 8.48 -13.06 5.43
C VAL A 219 7.14 -12.81 6.11
N ALA A 220 6.18 -13.72 5.96
CA ALA A 220 4.88 -13.60 6.60
C ALA A 220 5.01 -13.59 8.14
N GLY A 221 5.82 -14.48 8.70
CA GLY A 221 6.11 -14.52 10.14
C GLY A 221 6.82 -13.27 10.64
N LEU A 222 7.79 -12.74 9.89
CA LEU A 222 8.46 -11.48 10.22
C LEU A 222 7.48 -10.30 10.20
N MET A 223 6.56 -10.23 9.25
CA MET A 223 5.59 -9.12 9.19
C MET A 223 4.58 -9.17 10.34
N GLU A 224 4.12 -10.36 10.72
CA GLU A 224 3.27 -10.54 11.90
C GLU A 224 4.01 -10.15 13.18
N LEU A 225 5.27 -10.56 13.32
CA LEU A 225 6.11 -10.18 14.47
C LEU A 225 6.34 -8.66 14.50
N ALA A 226 6.70 -8.05 13.37
CA ALA A 226 6.88 -6.61 13.25
C ALA A 226 5.59 -5.88 13.63
N TYR A 227 4.44 -6.31 13.12
CA TYR A 227 3.15 -5.72 13.47
C TYR A 227 2.87 -5.76 14.97
N ARG A 228 3.10 -6.91 15.62
CA ARG A 228 2.94 -7.06 17.09
C ARG A 228 3.85 -6.14 17.89
N LEU A 229 5.07 -5.89 17.41
CA LEU A 229 6.04 -5.01 18.07
C LEU A 229 5.70 -3.53 17.84
N LEU A 230 5.25 -3.16 16.64
CA LEU A 230 4.94 -1.77 16.28
C LEU A 230 3.61 -1.30 16.88
N VAL A 231 2.62 -2.20 16.98
CA VAL A 231 1.29 -1.88 17.52
C VAL A 231 1.06 -2.72 18.77
N PRO A 232 1.49 -2.26 19.96
CA PRO A 232 1.10 -2.88 21.21
C PRO A 232 -0.41 -2.70 21.41
N GLN A 233 -1.15 -3.71 20.96
CA GLN A 233 -2.61 -3.81 20.92
C GLN A 233 -3.30 -3.79 22.31
N ALA A 234 -2.52 -3.81 23.41
CA ALA A 234 -3.05 -3.82 24.77
C ALA A 234 -3.58 -2.46 25.30
N ALA A 235 -3.43 -1.34 24.57
CA ALA A 235 -3.66 -0.01 25.17
C ALA A 235 -4.95 0.73 24.74
N TRP A 236 -5.71 0.26 23.75
CA TRP A 236 -6.75 1.10 23.11
C TRP A 236 -8.20 0.57 23.19
N ILE A 237 -8.42 -0.65 23.66
CA ILE A 237 -9.76 -1.28 23.64
C ILE A 237 -10.60 -0.98 24.91
N GLU A 238 -10.01 -0.47 26.00
CA GLU A 238 -10.74 -0.21 27.25
C GLU A 238 -10.88 1.29 27.62
N ARG A 239 -11.55 2.08 26.78
CA ARG A 239 -12.22 3.30 27.28
C ARG A 239 -13.64 3.39 26.74
N PRO A 240 -14.60 2.62 27.30
CA PRO A 240 -15.99 3.01 27.26
C PRO A 240 -16.10 4.38 27.97
N GLY A 241 -16.45 5.40 27.20
CA GLY A 241 -16.96 6.66 27.73
C GLY A 241 -18.47 6.58 27.89
#